data_AF-A0A6M3LSQ3-F1
#
_entry.id   AF-A0A6M3LSQ3-F1
#
_cell.length_a   1.000
_cell.length_b   1.000
_cell.length_c   1.000
_cell.angle_alpha   90.00
_cell.angle_beta   90.00
_cell.angle_gamma   90.00
#
_symmetry.space_group_name_H-M   'P 1'
#
loop_
_entity.id
_entity.type
_entity.pdbx_description
1 polymer ?
#
loop_
_entity_poly.entity_id
_entity_poly.type
_entity_poly.pdbx_seq_one_letter_code
_entity_poly.pdbx_strand_id
1 'polypeptide(L)' 'MYDRNRWVTVAHLSDTYGYSREYLRRLIRQGKIKADKVGSVWLVDAMSFSAYYVQVLEKPQGGPRG' A
#
# COMPACT_ATOMS: atom_id res chain seq x y z
N MET A 1 14.27 1.42 -18.41
CA MET A 1 13.70 0.13 -17.98
C MET A 1 12.27 0.37 -17.56
N TYR A 2 11.27 -0.17 -18.27
CA TYR A 2 9.86 0.00 -17.90
C TYR A 2 9.54 -0.90 -16.72
N ASP A 3 9.19 -0.30 -15.58
CA ASP A 3 8.70 -1.04 -14.43
C ASP A 3 7.35 -1.67 -14.81
N ARG A 4 7.36 -2.98 -15.07
CA ARG A 4 6.20 -3.74 -15.52
C ARG A 4 5.17 -3.99 -14.41
N ASN A 5 5.39 -3.46 -13.19
CA ASN A 5 4.59 -3.81 -12.04
C ASN A 5 4.12 -2.58 -11.24
N ARG A 6 3.70 -1.52 -11.96
CA ARG A 6 3.12 -0.31 -11.35
C ARG A 6 1.98 -0.61 -10.39
N TRP A 7 1.19 -1.65 -10.65
CA TRP A 7 -0.01 -1.97 -9.88
C TRP A 7 0.17 -3.28 -9.12
N VAL A 8 0.06 -3.22 -7.80
CA VAL A 8 0.14 -4.37 -6.90
C VAL A 8 -1.14 -4.52 -6.12
N THR A 9 -1.60 -5.75 -5.91
CA THR A 9 -2.84 -5.96 -5.13
C THR A 9 -2.58 -5.73 -3.64
N VAL A 10 -3.61 -5.31 -2.92
CA VAL A 10 -3.57 -5.24 -1.44
C VAL A 10 -3.17 -6.59 -0.82
N ALA A 11 -3.60 -7.71 -1.41
CA ALA A 11 -3.23 -9.04 -0.94
C ALA A 11 -1.73 -9.30 -1.08
N HIS A 12 -1.13 -8.90 -2.21
CA HIS A 12 0.31 -9.03 -2.43
C HIS A 12 1.12 -8.15 -1.48
N LEU A 13 0.72 -6.88 -1.30
CA LEU A 13 1.37 -5.98 -0.33
C LEU A 13 1.30 -6.51 1.11
N SER A 14 0.16 -7.09 1.47
CA SER A 14 -0.04 -7.70 2.79
C SER A 14 0.93 -8.85 3.04
N ASP A 15 1.10 -9.72 2.05
CA ASP A 15 2.01 -10.87 2.11
C ASP A 15 3.49 -10.43 2.10
N THR A 16 3.85 -9.48 1.23
CA THR A 16 5.24 -9.03 1.06
C THR A 16 5.75 -8.15 2.20
N TYR A 17 4.91 -7.27 2.75
CA TYR A 17 5.32 -6.27 3.74
C TYR A 17 4.73 -6.51 5.14
N GLY A 18 3.88 -7.53 5.31
CA GLY A 18 3.26 -7.87 6.60
C GLY A 18 2.17 -6.91 7.07
N TYR A 19 1.70 -5.98 6.23
CA TYR A 19 0.58 -5.10 6.58
C TYR A 19 -0.75 -5.84 6.53
N SER A 20 -1.69 -5.50 7.41
CA SER A 20 -3.06 -6.02 7.30
C SER A 20 -3.78 -5.40 6.10
N ARG A 21 -4.65 -6.19 5.46
CA ARG A 21 -5.42 -5.75 4.29
C ARG A 21 -6.37 -4.60 4.65
N GLU A 22 -6.89 -4.62 5.87
CA GLU A 22 -7.73 -3.58 6.47
C GLU A 22 -6.95 -2.28 6.62
N TYR A 23 -5.70 -2.35 7.11
CA TYR A 23 -4.83 -1.19 7.25
C TYR A 23 -4.50 -0.58 5.89
N LEU A 24 -4.12 -1.40 4.91
CA LEU A 24 -3.87 -0.93 3.54
C LEU A 24 -5.11 -0.24 2.93
N ARG A 25 -6.30 -0.81 3.11
CA ARG A 25 -7.56 -0.17 2.68
C ARG A 25 -7.83 1.14 3.40
N ARG A 26 -7.47 1.25 4.68
CA ARG A 26 -7.55 2.50 5.44
C ARG A 26 -6.63 3.57 4.85
N LEU A 27 -5.39 3.21 4.51
CA LEU A 27 -4.44 4.13 3.86
C LEU A 27 -4.96 4.64 2.52
N ILE A 28 -5.57 3.76 1.71
CA ILE A 28 -6.21 4.12 0.45
C ILE A 28 -7.34 5.13 0.69
N ARG A 29 -8.25 4.83 1.63
CA ARG A 29 -9.38 5.73 1.97
C ARG A 29 -8.93 7.08 2.52
N GLN A 30 -7.79 7.12 3.20
CA GLN A 30 -7.18 8.34 3.71
C GLN A 30 -6.41 9.13 2.63
N GLY A 31 -6.28 8.60 1.41
CA GLY A 31 -5.51 9.22 0.33
C GLY A 31 -4.00 9.23 0.58
N LYS A 32 -3.50 8.39 1.48
CA LYS A 32 -2.06 8.29 1.80
C LYS A 32 -1.27 7.57 0.72
N ILE A 33 -1.91 6.61 0.05
CA ILE A 33 -1.35 5.85 -1.06
C ILE A 33 -2.34 5.87 -2.22
N LYS A 34 -1.83 5.98 -3.45
CA LYS A 34 -2.65 5.89 -4.66
C LYS A 34 -3.08 4.45 -4.91
N ALA A 35 -4.36 4.26 -5.17
CA ALA A 35 -4.90 2.97 -5.55
C ALA A 35 -6.13 3.15 -6.45
N ASP A 36 -6.32 2.22 -7.36
CA ASP A 36 -7.48 2.11 -8.22
C ASP A 36 -8.32 0.88 -7.85
N LYS A 37 -9.64 1.04 -7.93
CA LYS A 37 -10.57 -0.06 -7.70
C LYS A 37 -10.95 -0.67 -9.04
N VAL A 38 -10.47 -1.89 -9.30
CA VAL A 38 -10.79 -2.66 -10.50
C VAL A 38 -11.70 -3.81 -10.10
N GLY A 39 -13.00 -3.67 -10.39
CA GLY A 39 -14.04 -4.61 -9.96
C GLY A 39 -14.11 -4.70 -8.43
N SER A 40 -13.77 -5.87 -7.90
CA SER A 40 -13.76 -6.16 -6.45
C SER A 40 -12.38 -6.02 -5.80
N VAL A 41 -11.34 -5.74 -6.59
CA VAL A 41 -9.94 -5.71 -6.13
C VAL A 41 -9.42 -4.28 -6.10
N TRP A 42 -8.63 -3.96 -5.07
CA TRP A 42 -7.86 -2.72 -4.99
C TRP A 42 -6.45 -2.97 -5.51
N LEU A 43 -6.08 -2.21 -6.54
CA LEU A 43 -4.75 -2.15 -7.11
C LEU A 43 -4.06 -0.91 -6.58
N VAL A 44 -3.00 -1.09 -5.80
CA VAL A 44 -2.19 -0.02 -5.23
C VAL A 44 -1.05 0.28 -6.20
N ASP A 45 -0.76 1.57 -6.37
CA ASP A 45 0.42 1.99 -7.13
C ASP A 45 1.69 1.71 -6.29
N ALA A 46 2.58 0.86 -6.80
CA ALA A 46 3.78 0.42 -6.11
C ALA A 46 4.73 1.58 -5.78
N MET A 47 4.83 2.58 -6.67
CA MET A 47 5.67 3.76 -6.45
C MET A 47 5.10 4.63 -5.33
N SER A 48 3.79 4.86 -5.32
CA SER A 48 3.11 5.60 -4.27
C SER A 48 3.21 4.89 -2.91
N PHE A 49 3.09 3.57 -2.89
CA PHE A 49 3.27 2.79 -1.67
C PHE A 49 4.71 2.86 -1.17
N SER A 50 5.70 2.70 -2.04
CA SER A 50 7.12 2.80 -1.68
C SER A 50 7.46 4.17 -1.09
N ALA A 51 6.97 5.26 -1.71
CA ALA A 51 7.14 6.61 -1.16
C ALA A 51 6.52 6.77 0.24
N TYR A 52 5.32 6.20 0.44
CA TYR A 52 4.69 6.19 1.75
C TYR A 52 5.48 5.35 2.78
N TYR A 53 5.96 4.18 2.37
CA TYR A 53 6.73 3.27 3.23
C TYR A 53 8.02 3.93 3.72
N VAL A 54 8.77 4.61 2.84
CA VAL A 54 9.96 5.38 3.21
C VAL A 54 9.59 6.49 4.20
N GLN A 55 8.54 7.27 3.95
CA GLN A 55 8.10 8.32 4.87
C GLN A 55 7.69 7.79 6.26
N VAL A 56 7.08 6.60 6.32
CA VAL A 56 6.68 5.97 7.59
C VAL A 56 7.87 5.41 8.35
N LEU A 57 8.87 4.85 7.65
CA LEU A 57 10.11 4.41 8.30
C LEU A 57 10.86 5.58 8.96
N GLU A 58 10.82 6.77 8.38
CA GLU A 58 11.44 7.97 8.94
C GLU A 58 10.65 8.58 10.11
N LYS A 59 9.35 8.27 10.22
CA LYS A 59 8.49 8.75 11.31
C LYS A 59 7.73 7.58 11.91
N PRO A 60 8.19 7.00 13.04
CA PRO A 60 7.49 5.90 13.70
C PRO A 60 6.21 6.41 14.38
N GLN A 61 5.18 6.75 13.59
CA GLN A 61 3.83 6.96 14.07
C GLN A 61 3.14 5.59 14.09
N GLY A 62 3.25 4.90 15.22
CA GLY A 62 2.40 3.77 15.62
C GLY A 62 2.20 2.73 14.52
N GLY A 63 3.16 1.81 14.40
CA GLY A 63 3.05 0.64 13.53
C GLY A 63 1.76 -0.16 13.78
N PRO A 64 1.35 -1.01 12.82
CA PRO A 64 0.12 -1.76 12.91
C PRO A 64 0.16 -2.66 14.16
N ARG A 65 -0.66 -2.31 15.16
CA ARG A 65 -1.08 -3.25 16.19
C ARG A 65 -1.93 -4.31 15.49
N GLY A 66 -1.36 -5.48 15.27
CA GLY A 66 -2.12 -6.72 15.15
C GLY A 66 -2.76 -7.05 16.50
#